data_AF-A0A833WBX8-F1
#
_entry.id   AF-A0A833WBX8-F1
#
_cell.length_a   1.000
_cell.length_b   1.000
_cell.length_c   1.000
_cell.angle_alpha   90.00
_cell.angle_beta   90.00
_cell.angle_gamma   90.00
#
_symmetry.space_group_name_H-M   'P 1'
#
loop_
_entity.id
_entity.type
_entity.pdbx_description
1 polymer ?
#
loop_
_entity_poly.entity_id
_entity_poly.type
_entity_poly.pdbx_seq_one_letter_code
_entity_poly.pdbx_strand_id
1 'polypeptide(L)'
;MGCPNLSSAPLEALGKEIFFPLTFFILCGEALNCLLNRAKCNGFITGLPIRQNHLHINHLFFADDSLIFCKANSIEWSHLYCLLDTYKKASGQRLNKEKTSILFSRNTQEETKEIVTSIAGIRGTNSCEKYLGLPALIGRSRTYSLKGVLAKVQAKLSSWKTKLLSQAGKEILVKAMIQSIPTYCMGIFKLPKQLLHELNKLIRSFWWGQQSQDHKIHWVAWKQMSKSKKFGGLGLRDFEDF
;
A
#
# COMPACT_ATOMS: atom_id res chain seq x y z
N MET A 1 -7.34 60.92 30.92
CA MET A 1 -6.30 60.53 29.94
C MET A 1 -6.29 59.01 29.91
N GLY A 2 -6.80 58.28 28.92
CA GLY A 2 -6.67 58.45 27.48
C GLY A 2 -5.89 57.24 26.94
N CYS A 3 -6.59 56.14 26.61
CA CYS A 3 -6.17 55.25 25.51
C CYS A 3 -6.34 56.04 24.17
N PRO A 4 -5.79 55.65 22.98
CA PRO A 4 -5.49 54.26 22.59
C PRO A 4 -4.35 54.01 21.54
N ASN A 5 -4.06 52.71 21.34
CA ASN A 5 -3.79 51.96 20.08
C ASN A 5 -2.62 52.30 19.11
N LEU A 6 -1.84 51.25 18.75
CA LEU A 6 -1.96 50.42 17.52
C LEU A 6 -1.08 49.16 17.74
N SER A 7 -1.56 47.92 17.88
CA SER A 7 -2.37 47.06 17.00
C SER A 7 -1.68 46.65 15.67
N SER A 8 -1.21 45.40 15.64
CA SER A 8 -1.45 44.43 14.55
C SER A 8 -1.04 43.04 15.07
N ALA A 9 -1.88 42.38 15.84
CA ALA A 9 -2.97 41.49 15.43
C ALA A 9 -2.47 40.07 15.00
N PRO A 10 -3.10 39.02 15.56
CA PRO A 10 -2.71 37.63 15.36
C PRO A 10 -3.08 37.14 13.96
N LEU A 11 -2.26 36.28 13.38
CA LEU A 11 -2.53 35.56 12.13
C LEU A 11 -3.58 34.43 12.31
N GLU A 12 -4.59 34.70 13.14
CA GLU A 12 -5.78 33.88 13.35
C GLU A 12 -7.02 34.71 12.97
N ALA A 13 -7.20 35.02 11.67
CA ALA A 13 -8.50 35.34 11.09
C ALA A 13 -8.36 35.65 9.58
N LEU A 14 -8.18 34.60 8.77
CA LEU A 14 -8.70 34.60 7.41
C LEU A 14 -9.42 33.26 7.22
N GLY A 15 -10.73 33.31 7.45
CA GLY A 15 -11.62 32.19 7.28
C GLY A 15 -11.79 31.78 5.82
N LYS A 16 -12.13 30.49 5.67
CA LYS A 16 -12.58 29.75 4.48
C LYS A 16 -11.47 29.16 3.59
N GLU A 17 -11.27 27.86 3.80
CA GLU A 17 -10.84 26.86 2.81
C GLU A 17 -9.51 27.13 2.10
N ILE A 18 -8.43 27.24 2.88
CA ILE A 18 -7.09 27.00 2.34
C ILE A 18 -6.92 25.48 2.16
N PHE A 19 -7.35 24.99 1.00
CA PHE A 19 -6.99 23.68 0.44
C PHE A 19 -5.48 23.67 0.10
N PHE A 20 -4.61 23.83 1.10
CA PHE A 20 -3.15 23.77 0.95
C PHE A 20 -2.39 22.72 1.77
N PRO A 21 -2.99 21.71 2.45
CA PRO A 21 -2.17 20.62 2.97
C PRO A 21 -1.69 19.67 1.86
N LEU A 22 -2.53 19.40 0.86
CA LEU A 22 -2.21 18.44 -0.21
C LEU A 22 -1.26 19.02 -1.27
N THR A 23 -1.51 20.26 -1.72
CA THR A 23 -0.70 20.89 -2.78
C THR A 23 0.72 21.18 -2.32
N PHE A 24 0.90 21.68 -1.09
CA PHE A 24 2.22 21.90 -0.51
C PHE A 24 2.99 20.59 -0.33
N PHE A 25 2.30 19.53 0.10
CA PHE A 25 2.91 18.21 0.23
C PHE A 25 3.36 17.65 -1.13
N ILE A 26 2.53 17.80 -2.17
CA ILE A 26 2.87 17.38 -3.54
C ILE A 26 4.07 18.18 -4.08
N LEU A 27 4.12 19.50 -3.86
CA LEU A 27 5.25 20.34 -4.27
C LEU A 27 6.55 19.96 -3.56
N CYS A 28 6.48 19.65 -2.26
CA CYS A 28 7.63 19.13 -1.51
C CYS A 28 8.09 17.77 -2.07
N GLY A 29 7.16 16.88 -2.39
CA GLY A 29 7.46 15.60 -3.06
C GLY A 29 8.10 15.79 -4.43
N GLU A 30 7.66 16.79 -5.20
CA GLU A 30 8.24 17.14 -6.51
C GLU A 30 9.67 17.69 -6.36
N ALA A 31 9.93 18.51 -5.35
CA ALA A 31 11.28 18.96 -5.03
C ALA A 31 12.22 17.78 -4.71
N LEU A 32 11.74 16.81 -3.93
CA LEU A 32 12.49 15.59 -3.64
C LEU A 32 12.72 14.73 -4.90
N ASN A 33 11.71 14.59 -5.76
CA ASN A 33 11.82 13.91 -7.05
C ASN A 33 12.90 14.56 -7.93
N CYS A 34 12.92 15.89 -8.02
CA CYS A 34 13.94 16.65 -8.74
C CYS A 34 15.35 16.40 -8.17
N LEU A 35 15.52 16.39 -6.84
CA LEU A 35 16.81 16.09 -6.21
C LEU A 35 17.29 14.67 -6.54
N LEU A 36 16.41 13.67 -6.44
CA LEU A 36 16.74 12.27 -6.72
C LEU A 36 17.06 12.04 -8.20
N ASN A 37 16.34 12.71 -9.12
CA ASN A 37 16.64 12.64 -10.55
C ASN A 37 17.96 13.31 -10.88
N ARG A 38 18.29 14.44 -10.25
CA ARG A 38 19.59 15.08 -10.40
C ARG A 38 20.72 14.19 -9.89
N ALA A 39 20.53 13.54 -8.74
CA ALA A 39 21.50 12.58 -8.21
C ALA A 39 21.70 11.37 -9.13
N LYS A 40 20.63 10.90 -9.77
CA LYS A 40 20.70 9.85 -10.80
C LYS A 40 21.47 10.31 -12.05
N CYS A 41 21.18 11.49 -12.58
CA CYS A 41 21.90 12.04 -13.74
C CYS A 41 23.40 12.24 -13.47
N ASN A 42 23.74 12.57 -12.23
CA ASN A 42 25.13 12.72 -11.79
C ASN A 42 25.83 11.37 -11.49
N GLY A 43 25.13 10.24 -11.60
CA GLY A 43 25.68 8.92 -11.30
C GLY A 43 25.82 8.60 -9.81
N PHE A 44 25.24 9.41 -8.91
CA PHE A 44 25.29 9.16 -7.47
C PHE A 44 24.31 8.07 -7.00
N ILE A 45 23.22 7.85 -7.75
CA ILE A 45 22.21 6.84 -7.48
C ILE A 45 21.94 6.05 -8.76
N THR A 46 22.24 4.75 -8.74
CA THR A 46 22.06 3.89 -9.93
C THR A 46 20.59 3.54 -10.18
N GLY A 47 19.80 3.38 -9.11
CA GLY A 47 18.41 2.91 -9.19
C GLY A 47 18.28 1.43 -9.56
N LEU A 48 17.04 0.94 -9.63
CA LEU A 48 16.71 -0.45 -9.94
C LEU A 48 16.39 -0.62 -11.44
N PRO A 49 17.08 -1.51 -12.17
CA PRO A 49 16.80 -1.75 -13.58
C PRO A 49 15.51 -2.55 -13.76
N ILE A 50 14.56 -2.01 -14.52
CA ILE A 50 13.32 -2.66 -14.92
C ILE A 50 13.43 -3.01 -16.40
N ARG A 51 13.72 -4.29 -16.67
CA ARG A 51 13.89 -4.92 -18.00
C ARG A 51 15.17 -4.50 -18.73
N GLN A 52 16.01 -5.49 -19.07
CA GLN A 52 17.20 -5.40 -19.95
C GLN A 52 17.91 -4.03 -19.94
N ASN A 53 18.22 -3.49 -18.75
CA ASN A 53 18.95 -2.23 -18.53
C ASN A 53 18.40 -0.93 -19.17
N HIS A 54 17.19 -0.90 -19.74
CA HIS A 54 16.71 0.30 -20.44
C HIS A 54 16.03 1.33 -19.53
N LEU A 55 15.44 0.89 -18.40
CA LEU A 55 14.75 1.78 -17.47
C LEU A 55 15.28 1.58 -16.05
N HIS A 56 15.79 2.64 -15.43
CA HIS A 56 16.23 2.62 -14.04
C HIS A 56 15.27 3.44 -13.19
N ILE A 57 14.58 2.81 -12.23
CA ILE A 57 13.71 3.50 -11.27
C ILE A 57 14.46 3.71 -9.96
N ASN A 58 14.58 4.96 -9.51
CA ASN A 58 15.22 5.34 -8.26
C ASN A 58 14.22 5.59 -7.12
N HIS A 59 12.95 5.90 -7.40
CA HIS A 59 11.94 6.10 -6.36
C HIS A 59 10.50 5.90 -6.85
N LEU A 60 9.58 5.69 -5.91
CA LEU A 60 8.13 5.66 -6.10
C LEU A 60 7.48 6.42 -4.93
N PHE A 61 6.74 7.48 -5.24
CA PHE A 61 6.03 8.28 -4.24
C PHE A 61 4.52 8.08 -4.38
N PHE A 62 3.85 7.83 -3.26
CA PHE A 62 2.40 7.82 -3.18
C PHE A 62 1.96 8.45 -1.86
N ALA A 63 1.39 9.65 -1.92
CA ALA A 63 1.08 10.43 -0.73
C ALA A 63 2.29 10.44 0.24
N ASP A 64 2.08 10.08 1.51
CA ASP A 64 3.10 10.00 2.55
C ASP A 64 4.04 8.78 2.43
N ASP A 65 3.67 7.76 1.65
CA ASP A 65 4.46 6.56 1.46
C ASP A 65 5.47 6.71 0.31
N SER A 66 6.75 6.65 0.65
CA SER A 66 7.86 6.78 -0.31
C SER A 66 8.75 5.54 -0.32
N LEU A 67 8.98 4.97 -1.50
CA LEU A 67 9.99 3.93 -1.73
C LEU A 67 11.16 4.54 -2.50
N ILE A 68 12.37 4.29 -2.02
CA ILE A 68 13.60 4.72 -2.68
C ILE A 68 14.44 3.49 -2.97
N PHE A 69 14.90 3.37 -4.22
CA PHE A 69 15.73 2.30 -4.72
C PHE A 69 17.14 2.83 -4.97
N CYS A 70 18.11 2.24 -4.27
CA CYS A 70 19.53 2.49 -4.46
C CYS A 70 20.30 1.17 -4.39
N LYS A 71 21.52 1.15 -4.89
CA LYS A 71 22.39 -0.02 -4.74
C LYS A 71 22.81 -0.11 -3.27
N ALA A 72 22.88 -1.34 -2.74
CA ALA A 72 23.39 -1.59 -1.40
C ALA A 72 24.92 -1.40 -1.38
N ASN A 73 25.34 -0.14 -1.36
CA ASN A 73 26.73 0.30 -1.30
C ASN A 73 26.81 1.45 -0.28
N SER A 74 27.86 1.46 0.54
CA SER A 74 28.09 2.52 1.52
C SER A 74 28.16 3.90 0.86
N ILE A 75 28.80 4.01 -0.31
CA ILE A 75 28.95 5.27 -1.04
C ILE A 75 27.60 5.81 -1.53
N GLU A 76 26.80 4.99 -2.22
CA GLU A 76 25.47 5.40 -2.70
C GLU A 76 24.55 5.78 -1.52
N TRP A 77 24.65 5.05 -0.41
CA TRP A 77 23.87 5.34 0.79
C TRP A 77 24.26 6.67 1.44
N SER A 78 25.56 6.97 1.54
CA SER A 78 26.04 8.26 2.05
C SER A 78 25.55 9.43 1.19
N HIS A 79 25.55 9.28 -0.14
CA HIS A 79 25.00 10.29 -1.05
C HIS A 79 23.50 10.47 -0.86
N LEU A 80 22.75 9.36 -0.75
CA LEU A 80 21.32 9.40 -0.50
C LEU A 80 21.00 10.08 0.83
N TYR A 81 21.75 9.75 1.88
CA TYR A 81 21.58 10.35 3.21
C TYR A 81 21.86 11.86 3.20
N CYS A 82 22.93 12.29 2.52
CA CYS A 82 23.25 13.71 2.36
C CYS A 82 22.16 14.46 1.59
N LEU A 83 21.60 13.85 0.54
CA LEU A 83 20.47 14.41 -0.22
C LEU A 83 19.23 14.55 0.66
N LEU A 84 18.90 13.52 1.44
CA LEU A 84 17.76 13.55 2.37
C LEU A 84 17.95 14.58 3.47
N ASP A 85 19.17 14.77 3.98
CA ASP A 85 19.46 15.83 4.96
C ASP A 85 19.34 17.23 4.34
N THR A 86 19.78 17.40 3.10
CA THR A 86 19.59 18.65 2.33
C THR A 86 18.10 18.94 2.13
N TYR A 87 17.32 17.93 1.73
CA TYR A 87 15.87 18.05 1.59
C TYR A 87 15.20 18.39 2.93
N LYS A 88 15.61 17.74 4.02
CA LYS A 88 15.12 18.02 5.37
C LYS A 88 15.39 19.45 5.81
N LYS A 89 16.57 19.98 5.50
CA LYS A 89 16.94 21.38 5.79
C LYS A 89 16.10 22.37 4.97
N ALA A 90 15.81 22.06 3.70
CA ALA A 90 15.05 22.92 2.81
C ALA A 90 13.53 22.89 3.07
N SER A 91 12.95 21.70 3.32
CA SER A 91 11.51 21.50 3.47
C SER A 91 11.02 21.51 4.92
N GLY A 92 11.92 21.32 5.89
CA GLY A 92 11.58 21.06 7.29
C GLY A 92 11.03 19.65 7.56
N GLN A 93 10.79 18.83 6.53
CA GLN A 93 10.26 17.48 6.68
C GLN A 93 11.35 16.51 7.15
N ARG A 94 11.00 15.64 8.10
CA ARG A 94 11.94 14.66 8.68
C ARG A 94 11.50 13.24 8.33
N LEU A 95 12.47 12.39 8.04
CA LEU A 95 12.25 10.95 7.96
C LEU A 95 11.80 10.40 9.30
N ASN A 96 10.67 9.70 9.30
CA ASN A 96 10.18 8.98 10.46
C ASN A 96 10.95 7.67 10.60
N LYS A 97 11.97 7.63 11.46
CA LYS A 97 12.83 6.45 11.67
C LYS A 97 12.09 5.24 12.21
N GLU A 98 10.95 5.42 12.86
CA GLU A 98 10.14 4.32 13.40
C GLU A 98 9.30 3.64 12.31
N LYS A 99 8.87 4.40 11.30
CA LYS A 99 8.12 3.90 10.14
C LYS A 99 8.98 3.56 8.94
N THR A 100 10.22 4.06 8.89
CA THR A 100 11.12 3.79 7.77
C THR A 100 11.81 2.47 8.03
N SER A 101 11.78 1.57 7.06
CA SER A 101 12.52 0.32 7.09
C SER A 101 13.42 0.19 5.87
N ILE A 102 14.59 -0.43 6.06
CA ILE A 102 15.54 -0.71 4.97
C ILE A 102 15.46 -2.19 4.65
N LEU A 103 15.21 -2.48 3.36
CA LEU A 103 15.19 -3.84 2.84
C LEU A 103 16.42 -4.08 1.98
N PHE A 104 17.18 -5.12 2.34
CA PHE A 104 18.35 -5.53 1.58
C PHE A 104 18.02 -6.66 0.60
N SER A 105 18.75 -6.69 -0.51
CA SER A 105 18.70 -7.83 -1.43
C SER A 105 19.31 -9.07 -0.76
N ARG A 106 18.87 -10.26 -1.19
CA ARG A 106 19.43 -11.53 -0.70
C ARG A 106 20.93 -11.66 -0.96
N ASN A 107 21.43 -10.98 -2.00
CA ASN A 107 22.83 -11.04 -2.41
C ASN A 107 23.69 -9.95 -1.74
N THR A 108 23.14 -9.16 -0.81
CA THR A 108 23.91 -8.14 -0.09
C THR A 108 24.69 -8.79 1.05
N GLN A 109 26.00 -8.49 1.12
CA GLN A 109 26.89 -8.96 2.21
C GLN A 109 26.47 -8.38 3.56
N GLU A 110 26.60 -9.17 4.63
CA GLU A 110 26.18 -8.79 5.98
C GLU A 110 26.92 -7.54 6.48
N GLU A 111 28.23 -7.46 6.22
CA GLU A 111 29.07 -6.29 6.54
C GLU A 111 28.50 -4.99 5.95
N THR A 112 28.05 -5.03 4.70
CA THR A 112 27.45 -3.86 4.05
C THR A 112 26.09 -3.50 4.67
N LYS A 113 25.32 -4.49 5.12
CA LYS A 113 24.05 -4.24 5.81
C LYS A 113 24.29 -3.54 7.14
N GLU A 114 25.26 -3.99 7.92
CA GLU A 114 25.60 -3.38 9.21
C GLU A 114 26.10 -1.94 9.05
N ILE A 115 26.94 -1.68 8.05
CA ILE A 115 27.40 -0.32 7.72
C ILE A 115 26.22 0.57 7.34
N VAL A 116 25.33 0.13 6.45
CA VAL A 116 24.17 0.94 6.03
C VAL A 116 23.20 1.17 7.20
N THR A 117 22.95 0.14 8.01
CA THR A 117 22.08 0.20 9.19
C THR A 117 22.62 1.17 10.24
N SER A 118 23.95 1.16 10.48
CA SER A 118 24.60 2.08 11.42
C SER A 118 24.57 3.53 10.95
N ILE A 119 24.82 3.79 9.65
CA ILE A 119 24.74 5.14 9.06
C ILE A 119 23.30 5.66 9.09
N ALA A 120 22.32 4.81 8.76
CA ALA A 120 20.90 5.20 8.73
C ALA A 120 20.32 5.42 10.14
N GLY A 121 20.82 4.67 11.13
CA GLY A 121 20.19 4.58 12.44
C GLY A 121 18.77 4.01 12.39
N ILE A 122 18.52 3.13 11.42
CA ILE A 122 17.22 2.47 11.14
C ILE A 122 17.46 0.97 11.17
N ARG A 123 16.56 0.21 11.79
CA ARG A 123 16.67 -1.27 11.80
C ARG A 123 16.47 -1.82 10.40
N GLY A 124 17.44 -2.57 9.89
CA GLY A 124 17.26 -3.39 8.70
C GLY A 124 16.23 -4.50 8.98
N THR A 125 15.22 -4.64 8.14
CA THR A 125 14.23 -5.71 8.26
C THR A 125 14.33 -6.67 7.08
N ASN A 126 14.27 -7.98 7.38
CA ASN A 126 14.23 -9.02 6.35
C ASN A 126 12.81 -9.21 5.77
N SER A 127 11.80 -8.62 6.42
CA SER A 127 10.41 -8.63 5.99
C SER A 127 10.03 -7.25 5.48
N CYS A 128 9.67 -7.18 4.20
CA CYS A 128 9.15 -5.97 3.60
C CYS A 128 7.85 -5.53 4.30
N GLU A 129 7.83 -4.32 4.83
CA GLU A 129 6.59 -3.66 5.26
C GLU A 129 5.66 -3.44 4.07
N LYS A 130 4.37 -3.31 4.34
CA LYS A 130 3.34 -3.16 3.30
C LYS A 130 3.49 -1.78 2.66
N TYR A 131 3.59 -1.73 1.33
CA TYR A 131 3.43 -0.51 0.56
C TYR A 131 2.02 -0.50 -0.06
N LEU A 132 1.25 0.57 0.13
CA LEU A 132 -0.15 0.65 -0.34
C LEU A 132 -1.05 -0.47 0.22
N GLY A 133 -0.74 -0.97 1.42
CA GLY A 133 -1.46 -2.08 2.03
C GLY A 133 -1.22 -3.44 1.35
N LEU A 134 -0.27 -3.52 0.43
CA LEU A 134 0.20 -4.72 -0.26
C LEU A 134 1.67 -5.00 0.09
N PRO A 135 2.11 -6.27 0.08
CA PRO A 135 3.52 -6.58 0.30
C PRO A 135 4.37 -5.96 -0.82
N ALA A 136 5.29 -5.03 -0.48
CA ALA A 136 6.06 -4.29 -1.50
C ALA A 136 7.05 -5.19 -2.26
N LEU A 137 7.49 -6.31 -1.66
CA LEU A 137 8.15 -7.39 -2.38
C LEU A 137 7.34 -8.69 -2.35
N ILE A 138 6.91 -9.08 -3.54
CA ILE A 138 6.42 -10.41 -3.81
C ILE A 138 7.60 -11.24 -4.33
N GLY A 139 8.28 -11.92 -3.40
CA GLY A 139 9.30 -12.92 -3.76
C GLY A 139 8.69 -14.16 -4.42
N ARG A 140 9.44 -15.27 -4.45
CA ARG A 140 8.97 -16.56 -5.01
C ARG A 140 7.68 -17.09 -4.34
N SER A 141 7.41 -16.70 -3.10
CA SER A 141 6.24 -17.13 -2.34
C SER A 141 5.06 -16.16 -2.50
N ARG A 142 4.52 -16.07 -3.72
CA ARG A 142 3.30 -15.30 -4.05
C ARG A 142 2.13 -15.62 -3.12
N THR A 143 1.99 -16.88 -2.73
CA THR A 143 0.95 -17.38 -1.84
C THR A 143 1.05 -16.80 -0.43
N TYR A 144 2.24 -16.78 0.20
CA TYR A 144 2.41 -16.22 1.54
C TYR A 144 2.18 -14.70 1.59
N SER A 145 2.74 -13.97 0.62
CA SER A 145 2.58 -12.52 0.53
C SER A 145 1.11 -12.10 0.38
N LEU A 146 0.32 -12.89 -0.35
CA LEU A 146 -1.09 -12.59 -0.63
C LEU A 146 -2.08 -13.20 0.39
N LYS A 147 -1.63 -14.05 1.33
CA LYS A 147 -2.46 -14.53 2.46
C LYS A 147 -3.02 -13.37 3.30
N GLY A 148 -2.32 -12.23 3.35
CA GLY A 148 -2.82 -11.03 4.01
C GLY A 148 -4.14 -10.51 3.41
N VAL A 149 -4.37 -10.71 2.12
CA VAL A 149 -5.64 -10.35 1.45
C VAL A 149 -6.77 -11.26 1.90
N LEU A 150 -6.52 -12.57 1.98
CA LEU A 150 -7.47 -13.55 2.53
C LEU A 150 -7.85 -13.19 3.97
N ALA A 151 -6.86 -12.90 4.81
CA ALA A 151 -7.09 -12.53 6.21
C ALA A 151 -7.91 -11.24 6.33
N LYS A 152 -7.65 -10.21 5.50
CA LYS A 152 -8.45 -8.98 5.47
C LYS A 152 -9.92 -9.26 5.10
N VAL A 153 -10.14 -10.05 4.07
CA VAL A 153 -11.50 -10.45 3.64
C VAL A 153 -12.19 -11.24 4.74
N GLN A 154 -11.52 -12.23 5.32
CA GLN A 154 -12.06 -13.03 6.42
C GLN A 154 -12.40 -12.18 7.65
N ALA A 155 -11.53 -11.25 8.05
CA ALA A 155 -11.77 -10.35 9.17
C ALA A 155 -12.99 -9.43 8.95
N LYS A 156 -13.16 -8.93 7.72
CA LYS A 156 -14.35 -8.13 7.34
C LYS A 156 -15.62 -8.98 7.39
N LEU A 157 -15.58 -10.19 6.83
CA LEU A 157 -16.71 -11.12 6.85
C LEU A 157 -17.09 -11.55 8.28
N SER A 158 -16.11 -11.84 9.14
CA SER A 158 -16.35 -12.23 10.54
C SER A 158 -16.84 -11.08 11.41
N SER A 159 -16.43 -9.84 11.10
CA SER A 159 -16.91 -8.64 11.79
C SER A 159 -18.41 -8.39 11.56
N TRP A 160 -19.02 -8.97 10.52
CA TRP A 160 -20.42 -8.78 10.21
C TRP A 160 -21.26 -9.95 10.74
N LYS A 161 -22.20 -9.63 11.63
CA LYS A 161 -23.18 -10.59 12.11
C LYS A 161 -24.13 -10.97 10.96
N THR A 162 -23.88 -12.11 10.33
CA THR A 162 -24.69 -12.67 9.24
C THR A 162 -26.17 -12.85 9.59
N LYS A 163 -26.52 -12.90 10.88
CA LYS A 163 -27.89 -13.00 11.41
C LYS A 163 -28.68 -11.68 11.34
N LEU A 164 -28.03 -10.52 11.21
CA LEU A 164 -28.68 -9.20 11.19
C LEU A 164 -28.89 -8.64 9.77
N LEU A 165 -28.40 -9.33 8.74
CA LEU A 165 -28.41 -8.84 7.37
C LEU A 165 -29.45 -9.57 6.53
N SER A 166 -30.30 -8.81 5.84
CA SER A 166 -31.17 -9.32 4.78
C SER A 166 -30.33 -9.89 3.63
N GLN A 167 -30.93 -10.77 2.81
CA GLN A 167 -30.23 -11.33 1.65
C GLN A 167 -29.78 -10.25 0.65
N ALA A 168 -30.60 -9.22 0.44
CA ALA A 168 -30.23 -8.07 -0.37
C ALA A 168 -29.05 -7.28 0.24
N GLY A 169 -29.03 -7.10 1.56
CA GLY A 169 -27.92 -6.45 2.26
C GLY A 169 -26.61 -7.23 2.13
N LYS A 170 -26.65 -8.56 2.19
CA LYS A 170 -25.48 -9.43 1.94
C LYS A 170 -24.98 -9.29 0.50
N GLU A 171 -25.87 -9.20 -0.49
CA GLU A 171 -25.49 -9.06 -1.90
C GLU A 171 -24.70 -7.76 -2.12
N ILE A 172 -25.22 -6.66 -1.57
CA ILE A 172 -24.58 -5.34 -1.68
C ILE A 172 -23.22 -5.33 -0.98
N LEU A 173 -23.13 -5.87 0.24
CA LEU A 173 -21.87 -5.93 0.99
C LEU A 173 -20.79 -6.73 0.27
N VAL A 174 -21.15 -7.89 -0.28
CA VAL A 174 -20.21 -8.73 -1.02
C VAL A 174 -19.69 -7.98 -2.25
N LYS A 175 -20.57 -7.36 -3.03
CA LYS A 175 -20.16 -6.63 -4.25
C LYS A 175 -19.34 -5.38 -3.94
N ALA A 176 -19.79 -4.56 -2.99
CA ALA A 176 -19.19 -3.25 -2.73
C ALA A 176 -17.85 -3.35 -1.99
N MET A 177 -17.73 -4.28 -1.02
CA MET A 177 -16.54 -4.35 -0.17
C MET A 177 -15.71 -5.61 -0.39
N ILE A 178 -16.33 -6.78 -0.49
CA ILE A 178 -15.58 -8.03 -0.52
C ILE A 178 -14.95 -8.30 -1.88
N GLN A 179 -15.65 -7.96 -2.97
CA GLN A 179 -15.12 -8.10 -4.32
C GLN A 179 -14.12 -7.00 -4.68
N SER A 180 -14.25 -5.81 -4.12
CA SER A 180 -13.34 -4.69 -4.41
C SER A 180 -11.92 -4.90 -3.86
N ILE A 181 -11.77 -5.57 -2.70
CA ILE A 181 -10.46 -5.83 -2.10
C ILE A 181 -9.57 -6.72 -3.01
N PRO A 182 -10.01 -7.91 -3.48
CA PRO A 182 -9.23 -8.69 -4.43
C PRO A 182 -9.12 -8.02 -5.80
N THR A 183 -10.12 -7.27 -6.26
CA THR A 183 -10.06 -6.56 -7.55
C THR A 183 -8.88 -5.58 -7.60
N TYR A 184 -8.67 -4.82 -6.54
CA TYR A 184 -7.48 -3.94 -6.42
C TYR A 184 -6.17 -4.75 -6.49
N CYS A 185 -6.11 -5.89 -5.80
CA CYS A 185 -4.93 -6.75 -5.81
C CYS A 185 -4.68 -7.38 -7.20
N MET A 186 -5.75 -7.79 -7.90
CA MET A 186 -5.70 -8.42 -9.22
C MET A 186 -5.26 -7.46 -10.32
N GLY A 187 -5.57 -6.16 -10.17
CA GLY A 187 -5.09 -5.12 -11.08
C GLY A 187 -3.56 -4.95 -11.07
N ILE A 188 -2.90 -5.36 -9.97
CA ILE A 188 -1.44 -5.21 -9.79
C ILE A 188 -0.73 -6.56 -9.89
N PHE A 189 -1.35 -7.65 -9.43
CA PHE A 189 -0.74 -8.97 -9.35
C PHE A 189 -1.67 -10.08 -9.87
N LYS A 190 -1.10 -11.00 -10.65
CA LYS A 190 -1.78 -12.25 -10.99
C LYS A 190 -1.86 -13.15 -9.76
N LEU A 191 -3.07 -13.29 -9.19
CA LEU A 191 -3.32 -14.14 -8.02
C LEU A 191 -3.20 -15.64 -8.38
N PRO A 192 -2.62 -16.47 -7.50
CA PRO A 192 -2.62 -17.92 -7.67
C PRO A 192 -4.06 -18.49 -7.62
N LYS A 193 -4.36 -19.50 -8.44
CA LYS A 193 -5.68 -20.17 -8.46
C LYS A 193 -6.16 -20.64 -7.08
N GLN A 194 -5.24 -21.17 -6.26
CA GLN A 194 -5.54 -21.58 -4.89
C GLN A 194 -6.13 -20.43 -4.05
N LEU A 195 -5.61 -19.21 -4.21
CA LEU A 195 -6.07 -18.06 -3.46
C LEU A 195 -7.44 -17.57 -3.93
N LEU A 196 -7.69 -17.61 -5.24
CA LEU A 196 -9.01 -17.33 -5.82
C LEU A 196 -10.06 -18.32 -5.30
N HIS A 197 -9.70 -19.60 -5.23
CA HIS A 197 -10.58 -20.64 -4.69
C HIS A 197 -10.94 -20.40 -3.22
N GLU A 198 -9.97 -20.07 -2.37
CA GLU A 198 -10.20 -19.75 -0.96
C GLU A 198 -11.05 -18.48 -0.78
N LEU A 199 -10.83 -17.43 -1.59
CA LEU A 199 -11.69 -16.24 -1.59
C LEU A 199 -13.14 -16.57 -1.94
N ASN A 200 -13.35 -17.35 -3.01
CA ASN A 200 -14.67 -17.81 -3.41
C ASN A 200 -15.34 -18.64 -2.31
N LYS A 201 -14.58 -19.50 -1.62
CA LYS A 201 -15.06 -20.30 -0.49
C LYS A 201 -15.52 -19.42 0.68
N LEU A 202 -14.77 -18.38 1.03
CA LEU A 202 -15.15 -17.43 2.09
C LEU A 202 -16.45 -16.69 1.75
N ILE A 203 -16.61 -16.22 0.51
CA ILE A 203 -17.85 -15.54 0.09
C ILE A 203 -19.03 -16.51 0.11
N ARG A 204 -18.85 -17.74 -0.38
CA ARG A 204 -19.88 -18.79 -0.32
C ARG A 204 -20.32 -19.05 1.11
N SER A 205 -19.37 -19.27 2.02
CA SER A 205 -19.63 -19.50 3.44
C SER A 205 -20.44 -18.34 4.06
N PHE A 206 -20.07 -17.10 3.75
CA PHE A 206 -20.77 -15.91 4.23
C PHE A 206 -22.21 -15.80 3.67
N TRP A 207 -22.37 -16.02 2.36
CA TRP A 207 -23.67 -15.94 1.67
C TRP A 207 -24.69 -16.90 2.28
N TRP A 208 -24.29 -18.17 2.43
CA TRP A 208 -25.14 -19.21 3.00
C TRP A 208 -25.24 -19.14 4.53
N GLY A 209 -24.50 -18.22 5.16
CA GLY A 209 -24.58 -17.96 6.60
C GLY A 209 -24.05 -19.12 7.44
N GLN A 210 -22.98 -19.76 6.96
CA GLN A 210 -22.26 -20.80 7.67
C GLN A 210 -21.50 -20.17 8.85
N GLN A 211 -21.86 -20.54 10.09
CA GLN A 211 -21.07 -20.24 11.29
C GLN A 211 -20.25 -21.47 11.67
N SER A 212 -19.19 -21.28 12.45
CA SER A 212 -18.04 -22.16 12.66
C SER A 212 -18.28 -23.66 12.96
N GLN A 213 -19.53 -24.11 13.16
CA GLN A 213 -19.90 -25.51 13.38
C GLN A 213 -21.15 -26.01 12.60
N ASP A 214 -21.81 -25.17 11.80
CA ASP A 214 -23.02 -25.57 11.05
C ASP A 214 -22.73 -25.71 9.56
N HIS A 215 -22.86 -26.92 9.00
CA HIS A 215 -22.85 -27.12 7.55
C HIS A 215 -24.21 -26.78 6.96
N LYS A 216 -24.34 -25.59 6.34
CA LYS A 216 -25.55 -25.21 5.62
C LYS A 216 -25.49 -25.69 4.17
N ILE A 217 -26.60 -26.25 3.70
CA ILE A 217 -26.76 -26.74 2.33
C ILE A 217 -26.64 -25.56 1.36
N HIS A 218 -25.76 -25.70 0.37
CA HIS A 218 -25.64 -24.77 -0.74
C HIS A 218 -26.72 -25.07 -1.77
N TRP A 219 -27.85 -24.36 -1.70
CA TRP A 219 -29.02 -24.62 -2.56
C TRP A 219 -28.79 -24.26 -4.03
N VAL A 220 -27.82 -23.39 -4.34
CA VAL A 220 -27.53 -22.94 -5.71
C VAL A 220 -26.03 -23.01 -5.96
N ALA A 221 -25.66 -23.57 -7.11
CA ALA A 221 -24.28 -23.65 -7.57
C ALA A 221 -23.68 -22.24 -7.74
N TRP A 222 -22.42 -22.06 -7.33
CA TRP A 222 -21.75 -20.75 -7.42
C TRP A 222 -21.72 -20.18 -8.83
N LYS A 223 -21.48 -21.03 -9.84
CA LYS A 223 -21.51 -20.65 -11.26
C LYS A 223 -22.85 -20.07 -11.71
N GLN A 224 -23.96 -20.48 -11.07
CA GLN A 224 -25.27 -19.92 -11.36
C GLN A 224 -25.47 -18.58 -10.65
N MET A 225 -24.94 -18.43 -9.43
CA MET A 225 -24.96 -17.16 -8.70
C MET A 225 -24.07 -16.09 -9.32
N SER A 226 -22.98 -16.47 -10.01
CA SER A 226 -22.07 -15.53 -10.65
C SER A 226 -22.57 -14.91 -11.94
N LYS A 227 -23.56 -15.54 -12.60
CA LYS A 227 -24.23 -15.00 -13.79
C LYS A 227 -24.87 -13.64 -13.49
N SER A 228 -24.95 -12.77 -14.51
CA SER A 228 -25.66 -11.49 -14.41
C SER A 228 -27.13 -11.68 -14.05
N LYS A 229 -27.75 -10.68 -13.42
CA LYS A 229 -29.20 -10.66 -13.13
C LYS A 229 -30.05 -10.88 -14.38
N LYS A 230 -29.57 -10.42 -15.54
CA LYS A 230 -30.21 -10.65 -16.85
C LYS A 230 -30.31 -12.14 -17.23
N PHE A 231 -29.42 -12.98 -16.71
CA PHE A 231 -29.36 -14.42 -16.97
C PHE A 231 -29.79 -15.26 -15.75
N GLY A 232 -30.56 -14.68 -14.83
CA GLY A 232 -31.09 -15.37 -13.65
C GLY A 232 -30.07 -15.65 -12.55
N GLY A 233 -28.92 -14.98 -12.56
CA GLY A 233 -27.94 -15.03 -11.48
C GLY A 233 -27.97 -13.81 -10.56
N LEU A 234 -27.06 -13.75 -9.58
CA LEU A 234 -26.96 -12.64 -8.63
C LEU A 234 -25.91 -11.60 -9.06
N GLY A 235 -25.11 -11.88 -10.08
CA GLY A 235 -24.00 -11.03 -10.53
C GLY A 235 -22.83 -11.00 -9.54
N LEU A 236 -22.68 -12.03 -8.71
CA LEU A 236 -21.52 -12.21 -7.85
C LEU A 236 -20.34 -12.72 -8.68
N ARG A 237 -19.58 -11.82 -9.29
CA ARG A 237 -18.42 -12.19 -10.14
C ARG A 237 -17.53 -13.25 -9.49
N ASP A 238 -17.22 -14.28 -10.26
CA ASP A 238 -16.20 -15.26 -9.89
C ASP A 238 -14.82 -14.62 -10.07
N PHE A 239 -13.92 -14.80 -9.10
CA PHE A 239 -12.57 -14.28 -9.21
C PHE A 239 -11.71 -15.05 -10.23
N GLU A 240 -12.14 -16.23 -10.67
CA GLU A 240 -11.48 -16.94 -11.79
C GLU A 240 -11.83 -16.35 -13.16
N ASP A 241 -12.95 -15.63 -13.27
CA ASP A 241 -13.45 -15.03 -14.52
C ASP A 241 -13.03 -13.55 -14.68
N PHE A 242 -12.07 -13.08 -13.86
CA PHE A 242 -11.51 -11.71 -13.89
C PHE A 242 -10.37 -11.55 -14.89
#